data_AF-A0A158NA60-F1
#
_entry.id   AF-A0A158NA60-F1
#
_cell.length_a   1.000
_cell.length_b   1.000
_cell.length_c   1.000
_cell.angle_alpha   90.00
_cell.angle_beta   90.00
_cell.angle_gamma   90.00
#
_symmetry.space_group_name_H-M   'P 1'
#
loop_
_entity.id
_entity.type
_entity.pdbx_description
1 polymer ?
#
loop_
_entity_poly.entity_id
_entity_poly.type
_entity_poly.pdbx_seq_one_letter_code
_entity_poly.pdbx_strand_id
1 'polypeptide(L)'
;MNFLAKSVMNIARTCIANTIQSNNLTTKFCRDSYSQAGNILNATRIGVSTALQELGQIRFGSTLWQMHRRGGPYRKPKVSKNPFDGAPYMKGVVLKTVIRKPKKPNSANRKCVVVRLSNSKEMTAYVPGIGHNLQEHNIVLCKNGRLRDTPGVKIKCVRGKYDLPHVSKRN
;
A
#
# COMPACT_ATOMS: atom_id res chain seq x y z
N MET A 1 -6.92 27.16 7.25
CA MET A 1 -5.85 27.39 8.25
C MET A 1 -6.49 27.65 9.61
N ASN A 2 -5.93 27.06 10.67
CA ASN A 2 -6.01 27.52 12.07
C ASN A 2 -7.13 26.99 13.01
N PHE A 3 -7.54 25.72 12.86
CA PHE A 3 -8.25 25.02 13.96
C PHE A 3 -7.31 24.77 15.16
N LEU A 4 -6.05 24.45 14.87
CA LEU A 4 -4.96 24.31 15.85
C LEU A 4 -4.68 25.62 16.59
N ALA A 5 -4.63 26.76 15.89
CA ALA A 5 -4.39 28.05 16.55
C ALA A 5 -5.55 28.47 17.46
N LYS A 6 -6.80 28.20 17.07
CA LYS A 6 -7.98 28.44 17.93
C LYS A 6 -7.97 27.54 19.17
N SER A 7 -7.56 26.28 19.04
CA SER A 7 -7.46 25.33 20.16
C SER A 7 -6.38 25.76 21.17
N VAL A 8 -5.19 26.13 20.68
CA VAL A 8 -4.08 26.60 21.52
C VAL A 8 -4.45 27.89 22.26
N MET A 9 -5.14 28.81 21.60
CA MET A 9 -5.60 30.05 22.23
C MET A 9 -6.70 29.84 23.27
N ASN A 10 -7.61 28.88 23.06
CA ASN A 10 -8.64 28.53 24.06
C ASN A 10 -8.04 27.84 25.28
N ILE A 11 -7.08 26.93 25.08
CA ILE A 11 -6.37 26.26 26.17
C ILE A 11 -5.62 27.30 27.00
N ALA A 12 -4.86 28.20 26.37
CA ALA A 12 -4.16 29.28 27.06
C ALA A 12 -5.12 30.18 27.87
N ARG A 13 -6.32 30.46 27.35
CA ARG A 13 -7.36 31.24 28.05
C ARG A 13 -7.89 30.53 29.29
N THR A 14 -8.15 29.21 29.21
CA THR A 14 -8.62 28.42 30.34
C THR A 14 -7.56 28.24 31.43
N CYS A 15 -6.28 28.14 31.04
CA CYS A 15 -5.18 28.04 31.99
C CYS A 15 -5.06 29.33 32.82
N ILE A 16 -5.09 30.49 32.19
CA ILE A 16 -4.93 31.79 32.86
C ILE A 16 -6.14 32.11 33.76
N ALA A 17 -7.36 31.76 33.34
CA ALA A 17 -8.56 31.98 34.14
C ALA A 17 -8.58 31.14 35.44
N ASN A 18 -8.06 29.91 35.39
CA ASN A 18 -8.02 29.01 36.54
C ASN A 18 -6.89 29.34 37.54
N THR A 19 -5.82 30.02 37.11
CA THR A 19 -4.75 30.47 38.01
C THR A 19 -5.18 31.62 38.93
N ILE A 20 -6.17 32.43 38.51
CA ILE A 20 -6.68 33.55 39.32
C ILE A 20 -7.68 33.04 40.38
N GLN A 21 -8.36 31.92 40.13
CA GLN A 21 -9.37 31.36 41.05
C GLN A 21 -8.83 30.29 42.03
N SER A 22 -7.63 29.74 41.82
CA SER A 22 -7.14 28.58 42.58
C SER A 22 -6.04 28.90 43.60
N ASN A 23 -6.19 29.96 44.39
CA ASN A 23 -5.34 30.15 45.58
C ASN A 23 -5.73 29.27 46.78
N ASN A 24 -6.81 28.47 46.70
CA ASN A 24 -7.32 27.71 47.85
C ASN A 24 -7.42 26.18 47.65
N LEU A 25 -6.90 25.60 46.55
CA LEU A 25 -7.02 24.15 46.29
C LEU A 25 -5.73 23.45 45.84
N THR A 26 -4.57 24.07 46.03
CA THR A 26 -3.25 23.52 45.69
C THR A 26 -2.51 22.97 46.92
N THR A 27 -3.22 22.47 47.93
CA THR A 27 -2.63 21.83 49.12
C THR A 27 -2.70 20.30 49.12
N LYS A 28 -3.08 19.63 48.02
CA LYS A 28 -3.30 18.16 48.06
C LYS A 28 -2.59 17.25 47.05
N PHE A 29 -1.73 17.74 46.15
CA PHE A 29 -1.03 16.86 45.20
C PHE A 29 0.50 16.91 45.17
N CYS A 30 1.14 17.69 46.04
CA CYS A 30 2.60 17.62 46.21
C CYS A 30 2.92 17.13 47.62
N ARG A 31 2.85 15.81 47.81
CA ARG A 31 3.58 15.14 48.86
C ARG A 31 4.74 14.41 48.20
N ASP A 32 5.91 14.58 48.80
CA ASP A 32 7.21 14.00 48.47
C ASP A 32 8.03 14.73 47.40
N SER A 33 8.76 15.77 47.83
CA SER A 33 10.24 15.69 47.96
C SER A 33 10.90 17.09 47.99
N TYR A 34 11.64 17.33 49.07
CA TYR A 34 12.72 18.31 49.24
C TYR A 34 12.41 19.82 49.11
N SER A 35 12.26 20.41 50.28
CA SER A 35 12.60 21.79 50.58
C SER A 35 14.01 22.17 50.09
N GLN A 36 14.09 23.09 49.13
CA GLN A 36 15.03 24.20 49.19
C GLN A 36 14.52 25.34 48.31
N ALA A 37 14.56 26.54 48.88
CA ALA A 37 14.11 27.79 48.31
C ALA A 37 14.66 28.00 46.88
N GLY A 38 13.79 27.93 45.89
CA GLY A 38 14.12 28.22 44.49
C GLY A 38 12.89 28.80 43.81
N ASN A 39 13.03 30.04 43.32
CA ASN A 39 12.02 30.87 42.69
C ASN A 39 10.85 30.10 42.04
N ILE A 40 9.61 30.47 42.37
CA ILE A 40 8.37 30.03 41.70
C ILE A 40 8.49 30.17 40.17
N LEU A 41 9.27 31.15 39.72
CA LEU A 41 9.60 31.40 38.32
C LEU A 41 10.44 30.27 37.69
N ASN A 42 11.30 29.59 38.45
CA ASN A 42 12.06 28.42 37.98
C ASN A 42 11.19 27.16 37.94
N ALA A 43 10.31 26.96 38.91
CA ALA A 43 9.36 25.84 38.90
C ALA A 43 8.37 25.94 37.73
N THR A 44 7.84 27.15 37.46
CA THR A 44 6.99 27.41 36.29
C THR A 44 7.76 27.29 34.98
N ARG A 45 9.03 27.73 34.92
CA ARG A 45 9.89 27.58 33.73
C ARG A 45 10.22 26.11 33.41
N ILE A 46 10.42 25.28 34.43
CA ILE A 46 10.61 23.82 34.29
C ILE A 46 9.29 23.13 33.89
N GLY A 47 8.15 23.55 34.44
CA GLY A 47 6.83 23.05 34.05
C GLY A 47 6.44 23.41 32.62
N VAL A 48 6.80 24.62 32.17
CA VAL A 48 6.56 25.07 30.79
C VAL A 48 7.53 24.40 29.82
N SER A 49 8.81 24.19 30.19
CA SER A 49 9.77 23.48 29.33
C SER A 49 9.41 22.01 29.16
N THR A 50 8.95 21.33 30.21
CA THR A 50 8.44 19.95 30.14
C THR A 50 7.16 19.86 29.31
N ALA A 51 6.20 20.77 29.48
CA ALA A 51 4.99 20.81 28.63
C ALA A 51 5.31 21.10 27.15
N LEU A 52 6.27 21.98 26.86
CA LEU A 52 6.73 22.22 25.49
C LEU A 52 7.53 21.03 24.92
N GLN A 53 8.23 20.27 25.77
CA GLN A 53 8.94 19.05 25.39
C GLN A 53 7.96 17.88 25.12
N GLU A 54 6.83 17.80 25.83
CA GLU A 54 5.72 16.89 25.53
C GLU A 54 5.02 17.25 24.20
N LEU A 55 4.85 18.55 23.90
CA LEU A 55 4.42 19.01 22.57
C LEU A 55 5.48 18.71 21.48
N GLY A 56 6.75 18.62 21.87
CA GLY A 56 7.88 18.23 21.01
C GLY A 56 8.00 16.73 20.74
N GLN A 57 7.37 15.87 21.56
CA GLN A 57 7.23 14.44 21.30
C GLN A 57 6.21 14.12 20.20
N ILE A 58 5.52 15.14 19.66
CA ILE A 58 4.82 15.09 18.36
C ILE A 58 5.84 15.10 17.20
N ARG A 59 7.03 14.51 17.40
CA ARG A 59 7.98 14.16 16.33
C ARG A 59 7.67 12.74 15.86
N PHE A 60 7.01 12.67 14.70
CA PHE A 60 7.05 11.53 13.76
C PHE A 60 6.38 10.19 14.14
N GLY A 61 5.43 10.16 15.07
CA GLY A 61 4.64 8.96 15.35
C GLY A 61 3.16 9.25 15.57
N SER A 62 2.26 8.48 14.94
CA SER A 62 0.85 8.46 15.32
C SER A 62 0.72 8.04 16.78
N THR A 63 -0.12 8.72 17.57
CA THR A 63 -0.30 8.38 18.99
C THR A 63 -0.75 6.93 19.17
N LEU A 64 -0.37 6.30 20.29
CA LEU A 64 -0.82 4.94 20.61
C LEU A 64 -2.35 4.82 20.53
N TRP A 65 -3.07 5.85 20.98
CA TRP A 65 -4.53 5.93 20.86
C TRP A 65 -5.03 6.04 19.42
N GLN A 66 -4.30 6.72 18.54
CA GLN A 66 -4.58 6.75 17.10
C GLN A 66 -4.31 5.38 16.43
N MET A 67 -3.29 4.65 16.88
CA MET A 67 -3.05 3.27 16.43
C MET A 67 -4.12 2.30 16.93
N HIS A 68 -4.55 2.44 18.19
CA HIS A 68 -5.64 1.66 18.78
C HIS A 68 -6.95 1.87 18.00
N ARG A 69 -7.32 3.11 17.68
CA ARG A 69 -8.52 3.40 16.87
C ARG A 69 -8.43 2.95 15.42
N ARG A 70 -7.24 2.93 14.83
CA ARG A 70 -7.02 2.47 13.44
C ARG A 70 -6.85 0.95 13.33
N GLY A 71 -6.73 0.22 14.43
CA GLY A 71 -6.48 -1.22 14.43
C GLY A 71 -5.05 -1.59 13.97
N GLY A 72 -4.08 -0.68 14.11
CA GLY A 72 -2.68 -0.91 13.76
C GLY A 72 -2.05 0.20 12.90
N PRO A 73 -0.81 -0.05 12.41
CA PRO A 73 -0.10 0.93 11.59
C PRO A 73 -0.78 1.14 10.23
N TYR A 74 -0.66 2.34 9.69
CA TYR A 74 -1.22 2.67 8.37
C TYR A 74 -0.63 1.77 7.27
N ARG A 75 -1.50 1.01 6.60
CA ARG A 75 -1.12 0.16 5.46
C ARG A 75 -1.37 0.91 4.15
N LYS A 76 -0.32 1.11 3.35
CA LYS A 76 -0.46 1.69 2.01
C LYS A 76 -1.32 0.77 1.13
N PRO A 77 -2.29 1.31 0.36
CA PRO A 77 -3.06 0.50 -0.58
C PRO A 77 -2.12 -0.12 -1.64
N LYS A 78 -2.37 -1.38 -2.01
CA LYS A 78 -1.57 -2.08 -3.03
C LYS A 78 -2.05 -1.68 -4.42
N VAL A 79 -1.12 -1.28 -5.29
CA VAL A 79 -1.41 -1.03 -6.70
C VAL A 79 -1.82 -2.32 -7.40
N SER A 80 -2.77 -2.24 -8.34
CA SER A 80 -3.21 -3.38 -9.14
C SER A 80 -2.05 -3.91 -10.00
N LYS A 81 -1.82 -5.22 -9.98
CA LYS A 81 -0.77 -5.88 -10.78
C LYS A 81 -1.26 -6.31 -12.17
N ASN A 82 -2.36 -5.73 -12.65
CA ASN A 82 -2.96 -6.08 -13.93
C ASN A 82 -2.15 -5.42 -15.07
N PRO A 83 -1.62 -6.18 -16.03
CA PRO A 83 -0.91 -5.60 -17.18
C PRO A 83 -1.79 -4.85 -18.17
N PHE A 84 -3.11 -4.95 -18.04
CA PHE A 84 -4.09 -4.36 -18.97
C PHE A 84 -4.71 -3.05 -18.47
N ASP A 85 -4.02 -2.34 -17.59
CA ASP A 85 -4.42 -0.99 -17.15
C ASP A 85 -5.88 -0.94 -16.62
N GLY A 86 -6.30 -2.01 -15.93
CA GLY A 86 -7.64 -2.15 -15.33
C GLY A 86 -8.62 -3.01 -16.14
N ALA A 87 -8.38 -3.23 -17.43
CA ALA A 87 -9.27 -4.04 -18.27
C ALA A 87 -9.18 -5.55 -17.95
N PRO A 88 -10.29 -6.31 -18.07
CA PRO A 88 -10.28 -7.75 -17.82
C PRO A 88 -9.56 -8.54 -18.93
N TYR A 89 -9.70 -8.08 -20.18
CA TYR A 89 -9.10 -8.68 -21.37
C TYR A 89 -8.46 -7.61 -22.25
N MET A 90 -7.50 -8.01 -23.07
CA MET A 90 -6.86 -7.12 -24.03
C MET A 90 -6.53 -7.87 -25.32
N LYS A 91 -6.76 -7.24 -26.47
CA LYS A 91 -6.37 -7.76 -27.78
C LYS A 91 -4.85 -7.65 -27.94
N GLY A 92 -4.25 -8.61 -28.64
CA GLY A 92 -2.84 -8.55 -28.99
C GLY A 92 -2.55 -9.23 -30.33
N VAL A 93 -1.45 -8.80 -30.95
CA VAL A 93 -0.89 -9.40 -32.16
C VAL A 93 0.31 -10.25 -31.76
N VAL A 94 0.39 -11.48 -32.26
CA VAL A 94 1.52 -12.37 -32.02
C VAL A 94 2.72 -11.90 -32.82
N LEU A 95 3.85 -11.69 -32.12
CA LEU A 95 5.13 -11.37 -32.74
C LEU A 95 5.90 -12.64 -33.08
N LYS A 96 5.96 -13.59 -32.15
CA LYS A 96 6.64 -14.87 -32.34
C LYS A 96 6.13 -15.95 -31.40
N THR A 97 6.20 -17.20 -31.83
CA THR A 97 5.92 -18.36 -30.97
C THR A 97 7.18 -18.77 -30.21
N VAL A 98 7.05 -19.05 -28.91
CA VAL A 98 8.21 -19.37 -28.05
C VAL A 98 7.90 -20.51 -27.08
N ILE A 99 8.85 -21.40 -26.89
CA ILE A 99 8.77 -22.45 -25.88
C ILE A 99 9.54 -22.00 -24.64
N ARG A 100 8.88 -22.00 -23.48
CA ARG A 100 9.51 -21.64 -22.19
C ARG A 100 9.58 -22.86 -21.28
N LYS A 101 10.75 -23.08 -20.66
CA LYS A 101 10.93 -24.11 -19.63
C LYS A 101 10.42 -23.60 -18.28
N PRO A 102 9.73 -24.42 -17.48
CA PRO A 102 9.33 -24.08 -16.12
C PRO A 102 10.54 -24.01 -15.18
N LYS A 103 10.34 -23.45 -13.99
CA LYS A 103 11.30 -23.55 -12.89
C LYS A 103 11.34 -24.99 -12.34
N LYS A 104 12.51 -25.43 -11.83
CA LYS A 104 12.64 -26.64 -10.99
C LYS A 104 11.64 -26.55 -9.82
N PRO A 105 10.89 -27.59 -9.44
CA PRO A 105 11.07 -29.04 -9.69
C PRO A 105 10.49 -29.58 -11.00
N ASN A 106 9.72 -28.77 -11.73
CA ASN A 106 8.99 -29.26 -12.90
C ASN A 106 9.89 -29.25 -14.14
N SER A 107 9.64 -30.18 -15.07
CA SER A 107 10.26 -30.22 -16.40
C SER A 107 9.16 -30.38 -17.45
N ALA A 108 9.08 -29.45 -18.41
CA ALA A 108 8.12 -29.49 -19.53
C ALA A 108 8.47 -28.41 -20.57
N ASN A 109 7.84 -28.49 -21.73
CA ASN A 109 7.81 -27.43 -22.72
C ASN A 109 6.48 -26.67 -22.63
N ARG A 110 6.49 -25.45 -22.07
CA ARG A 110 5.29 -24.60 -22.05
C ARG A 110 5.19 -23.82 -23.35
N LYS A 111 4.10 -24.05 -24.08
CA LYS A 111 3.78 -23.37 -25.33
C LYS A 111 3.33 -21.93 -25.02
N CYS A 112 4.15 -20.97 -25.42
CA CYS A 112 3.92 -19.55 -25.19
C CYS A 112 4.04 -18.77 -26.50
N VAL A 113 3.53 -17.54 -26.49
CA VAL A 113 3.64 -16.60 -27.60
C VAL A 113 4.07 -15.24 -27.06
N VAL A 114 4.92 -14.54 -27.78
CA VAL A 114 5.21 -13.13 -27.50
C VAL A 114 4.15 -12.32 -28.24
N VAL A 115 3.41 -11.49 -27.51
CA VAL A 115 2.32 -10.68 -28.04
C VAL A 115 2.60 -9.21 -27.81
N ARG A 116 2.31 -8.39 -28.82
CA ARG A 116 2.19 -6.94 -28.68
C ARG A 116 0.73 -6.62 -28.40
N LEU A 117 0.45 -6.15 -27.18
CA LEU A 117 -0.90 -5.80 -26.74
C LEU A 117 -1.35 -4.46 -27.33
N SER A 118 -2.65 -4.17 -27.28
CA SER A 118 -3.19 -2.87 -27.71
C SER A 118 -2.61 -1.66 -26.96
N ASN A 119 -2.09 -1.84 -25.75
CA ASN A 119 -1.37 -0.80 -25.01
C ASN A 119 0.11 -0.69 -25.42
N SER A 120 0.50 -1.24 -26.58
CA SER A 120 1.86 -1.28 -27.12
C SER A 120 2.89 -2.03 -26.26
N LYS A 121 2.49 -2.62 -25.13
CA LYS A 121 3.40 -3.42 -24.29
C LYS A 121 3.59 -4.80 -24.91
N GLU A 122 4.85 -5.22 -24.97
CA GLU A 122 5.21 -6.57 -25.37
C GLU A 122 5.25 -7.50 -24.16
N MET A 123 4.53 -8.61 -24.24
CA MET A 123 4.42 -9.56 -23.15
C MET A 123 4.43 -10.99 -23.66
N THR A 124 4.91 -11.92 -22.83
CA THR A 124 4.79 -13.35 -23.12
C THR A 124 3.47 -13.87 -22.55
N ALA A 125 2.63 -14.44 -23.42
CA ALA A 125 1.38 -15.09 -23.08
C ALA A 125 1.49 -16.61 -23.17
N TYR A 126 0.87 -17.31 -22.22
CA TYR A 126 0.74 -18.77 -22.25
C TYR A 126 -0.47 -19.19 -23.09
N VAL A 127 -0.30 -20.18 -23.96
CA VAL A 127 -1.39 -20.77 -24.74
C VAL A 127 -1.94 -21.99 -24.00
N PRO A 128 -3.18 -21.95 -23.49
CA PRO A 128 -3.73 -23.06 -22.72
C PRO A 128 -4.15 -24.23 -23.64
N GLY A 129 -4.21 -25.42 -23.05
CA GLY A 129 -4.63 -26.65 -23.74
C GLY A 129 -3.50 -27.32 -24.54
N ILE A 130 -3.89 -28.26 -25.40
CA ILE A 130 -2.96 -29.11 -26.16
C ILE A 130 -2.90 -28.62 -27.60
N GLY A 131 -1.69 -28.26 -28.07
CA GLY A 131 -1.45 -27.84 -29.47
C GLY A 131 -2.02 -26.46 -29.80
N HIS A 132 -1.43 -25.73 -30.75
CA HIS A 132 -1.99 -24.48 -31.28
C HIS A 132 -1.42 -24.23 -32.68
N ASN A 133 -2.16 -23.48 -33.51
CA ASN A 133 -1.75 -23.09 -34.87
C ASN A 133 -1.51 -21.57 -34.96
N LEU A 134 -0.99 -20.95 -33.89
CA LEU A 134 -0.70 -19.52 -33.92
C LEU A 134 0.59 -19.30 -34.69
N GLN A 135 0.56 -18.34 -35.59
CA GLN A 135 1.70 -17.85 -36.35
C GLN A 135 1.95 -16.39 -35.99
N GLU A 136 3.00 -15.81 -36.56
CA GLU A 136 3.26 -14.37 -36.47
C GLU A 136 2.10 -13.60 -37.12
N HIS A 137 1.81 -12.40 -36.61
CA HIS A 137 0.69 -11.54 -37.02
C HIS A 137 -0.73 -12.03 -36.67
N ASN A 138 -0.89 -13.26 -36.17
CA ASN A 138 -2.17 -13.72 -35.67
C ASN A 138 -2.66 -12.85 -34.50
N ILE A 139 -3.96 -12.64 -34.45
CA ILE A 139 -4.66 -11.88 -33.43
C ILE A 139 -5.16 -12.82 -32.35
N VAL A 140 -4.92 -12.47 -31.10
CA VAL A 140 -5.38 -13.23 -29.93
C VAL A 140 -5.99 -12.33 -28.86
N LEU A 141 -6.92 -12.91 -28.09
CA LEU A 141 -7.45 -12.27 -26.89
C LEU A 141 -6.65 -12.76 -25.70
N CYS A 142 -6.10 -11.84 -24.92
CA CYS A 142 -5.33 -12.13 -23.72
C CYS A 142 -6.14 -11.81 -22.46
N LYS A 143 -5.98 -12.62 -21.43
CA LYS A 143 -6.52 -12.41 -20.08
C LYS A 143 -5.41 -12.40 -19.03
N ASN A 144 -5.66 -11.72 -17.92
CA ASN A 144 -4.73 -11.70 -16.80
C ASN A 144 -4.69 -13.10 -16.18
N GLY A 145 -3.49 -13.67 -16.00
CA GLY A 145 -3.38 -15.04 -15.55
C GLY A 145 -1.94 -15.48 -15.47
N ARG A 146 -1.33 -15.34 -14.29
CA ARG A 146 0.05 -15.78 -14.08
C ARG A 146 0.18 -17.30 -14.24
N LEU A 147 1.15 -17.74 -15.02
CA LEU A 147 1.57 -19.15 -15.01
C LEU A 147 2.47 -19.37 -13.79
N ARG A 148 2.10 -20.33 -12.93
CA ARG A 148 2.79 -20.52 -11.64
C ARG A 148 4.22 -21.03 -11.81
N ASP A 149 4.42 -21.93 -12.77
CA ASP A 149 5.68 -22.65 -12.98
C ASP A 149 6.70 -21.84 -13.78
N THR A 150 6.24 -21.05 -14.75
CA THR A 150 7.12 -20.31 -15.66
C THR A 150 7.22 -18.86 -15.19
N PRO A 151 8.38 -18.43 -14.66
CA PRO A 151 8.56 -17.03 -14.31
C PRO A 151 8.46 -16.14 -15.55
N GLY A 152 8.00 -14.90 -15.37
CA GLY A 152 7.83 -13.93 -16.47
C GLY A 152 6.53 -14.05 -17.27
N VAL A 153 5.82 -15.18 -17.22
CA VAL A 153 4.56 -15.37 -17.96
C VAL A 153 3.37 -14.94 -17.09
N LYS A 154 2.90 -13.71 -17.29
CA LYS A 154 1.85 -13.06 -16.47
C LYS A 154 0.45 -13.11 -17.10
N ILE A 155 0.35 -13.38 -18.40
CA ILE A 155 -0.90 -13.37 -19.16
C ILE A 155 -1.13 -14.71 -19.86
N LYS A 156 -2.40 -15.00 -20.17
CA LYS A 156 -2.84 -16.22 -20.89
C LYS A 156 -3.68 -15.83 -22.09
N CYS A 157 -3.55 -16.56 -23.18
CA CYS A 157 -4.47 -16.45 -24.30
C CYS A 157 -5.82 -17.09 -23.95
N VAL A 158 -6.90 -16.56 -24.52
CA VAL A 158 -8.25 -17.10 -24.42
C VAL A 158 -8.52 -17.96 -25.66
N ARG A 159 -8.96 -19.20 -25.45
CA ARG A 159 -9.36 -20.12 -26.52
C ARG A 159 -10.74 -19.77 -27.05
N GLY A 160 -10.98 -20.05 -28.33
CA GLY A 160 -12.28 -19.84 -28.97
C GLY A 160 -12.55 -18.39 -29.39
N LYS A 161 -11.51 -17.56 -29.51
CA LYS A 161 -11.65 -16.16 -29.92
C LYS A 161 -10.49 -15.73 -30.83
N TYR A 162 -10.82 -14.93 -31.85
CA TYR A 162 -9.90 -14.53 -32.93
C TYR A 162 -9.24 -15.78 -33.54
N ASP A 163 -7.93 -15.76 -33.76
CA ASP A 163 -7.21 -16.80 -34.50
C ASP A 163 -6.80 -17.98 -33.60
N LEU A 164 -7.24 -17.99 -32.34
CA LEU A 164 -7.01 -19.10 -31.42
C LEU A 164 -8.28 -19.97 -31.28
N PRO A 165 -8.41 -21.06 -32.06
CA PRO A 165 -9.60 -21.92 -32.02
C PRO A 165 -9.68 -22.72 -30.72
N HIS A 166 -10.85 -23.31 -30.48
CA HIS A 166 -11.06 -24.32 -29.45
C HIS A 166 -10.09 -25.50 -29.63
N VAL A 167 -9.83 -26.23 -28.54
CA VAL A 167 -8.97 -27.42 -28.60
C VAL A 167 -9.72 -28.52 -29.34
N SER A 168 -9.11 -29.09 -30.38
CA SER A 168 -9.68 -30.21 -31.11
C SER A 168 -9.87 -31.42 -30.18
N LYS A 169 -11.06 -32.04 -30.24
CA LYS A 169 -11.32 -33.31 -29.56
C LYS A 169 -10.39 -34.37 -30.15
N ARG A 170 -9.67 -35.08 -29.29
CA ARG A 170 -8.89 -36.25 -29.69
C ARG A 170 -9.79 -37.48 -29.49
N ASN A 171 -9.84 -38.34 -30.50
CA ASN A 171 -10.46 -39.66 -30.41
C ASN A 171 -9.54 -40.60 -29.63
#